data_AF-A0A1F9FYM5-F1
#
_entry.id   AF-A0A1F9FYM5-F1
#
_cell.length_a   1.000
_cell.length_b   1.000
_cell.length_c   1.000
_cell.angle_alpha   90.00
_cell.angle_beta   90.00
_cell.angle_gamma   90.00
#
_symmetry.space_group_name_H-M   'P 1'
#
loop_
_entity.id
_entity.type
_entity.pdbx_description
1 polymer ?
#
loop_
_entity_poly.entity_id
_entity_poly.type
_entity_poly.pdbx_seq_one_letter_code
_entity_poly.pdbx_strand_id
1 'polypeptide(L)'
;MTAPACSCGESLAVVPGGATGRVCDADTGVGLVDVEVTLTANNGRTASAVTAPDGGWRVGGVAPGPALVEAQAEGGVRTFEVEVASGDVAVVVDPACREPPGPPGQGGVIGQVCNRHTGALVSDALVIVLLQDGMTRETFTDDQGRFSVEGLPAGDAVVTIRGSGFERSFAVTIEDGAVTELDLGEACVETGLTQGTLSGALCDPAGGPLVGARVTAIDDTGFTVSDLTDTGGEFFLNALAPGPAVVDVSRAPDINTTYTLDVVAGRDTVVVRDLACAEQCSYQVTEVAAVGVRPVDIIFVIDDSGSMGDDNDAVQANINDFSSSIAASGTDARVVLVGTTDVPPPLGGSADFLKINTDVDSNDALIELVEHHGQYASFLRADSLKHFVAITDDESDLSAAAFSATVDGWPGFENGWVFHSIVAYGPDPEDGCSTGAAYGHQYMTLSQQTGGITSPICDANYATVFDAVVEAVTVGTLPCTIPIPAPAGVEADATQISVTVDGANGPSLSMPVRATCSGPGWTFDDAAHPTAVLACPETCAAISRDASGSLTVTVGCR
;
A
#
# COMPACT_ATOMS: atom_id res chain seq x y z
N MET A 1 -56.68 -33.02 -85.98
CA MET A 1 -56.12 -32.74 -84.64
C MET A 1 -55.13 -31.61 -84.80
N THR A 2 -55.42 -30.46 -84.20
CA THR A 2 -54.63 -29.22 -84.34
C THR A 2 -54.77 -28.47 -83.03
N ALA A 3 -53.66 -28.25 -82.32
CA ALA A 3 -53.67 -27.47 -81.08
C ALA A 3 -53.55 -25.97 -81.41
N PRO A 4 -54.50 -25.11 -80.97
CA PRO A 4 -54.19 -23.71 -80.71
C PRO A 4 -53.39 -23.68 -79.39
N ALA A 5 -52.10 -23.34 -79.40
CA ALA A 5 -51.58 -21.99 -79.58
C ALA A 5 -51.99 -21.07 -78.41
N CYS A 6 -51.14 -21.02 -77.37
CA CYS A 6 -51.27 -20.05 -76.29
C CYS A 6 -51.05 -18.63 -76.82
N SER A 7 -52.03 -17.76 -76.62
CA SER A 7 -51.92 -16.34 -76.94
C SER A 7 -51.10 -15.62 -75.87
N CYS A 8 -49.78 -15.50 -76.09
CA CYS A 8 -48.92 -14.65 -75.26
C CYS A 8 -49.26 -13.17 -75.54
N GLY A 9 -50.28 -12.66 -74.84
CA GLY A 9 -50.87 -11.34 -75.07
C GLY A 9 -51.32 -10.59 -73.81
N GLU A 10 -51.18 -11.19 -72.62
CA GLU A 10 -51.19 -10.42 -71.38
C GLU A 10 -49.85 -9.69 -71.27
N SER A 11 -49.86 -8.36 -71.38
CA SER A 11 -48.74 -7.56 -70.92
C SER A 11 -48.53 -7.87 -69.44
N LEU A 12 -47.34 -8.33 -69.06
CA LEU A 12 -46.96 -8.53 -67.66
C LEU A 12 -47.35 -7.27 -66.88
N ALA A 13 -48.37 -7.39 -66.04
CA ALA A 13 -48.92 -6.27 -65.31
C ALA A 13 -47.87 -5.88 -64.26
N VAL A 14 -47.12 -4.81 -64.53
CA VAL A 14 -45.98 -4.37 -63.72
C VAL A 14 -46.50 -3.85 -62.38
N VAL A 15 -46.77 -4.78 -61.48
CA VAL A 15 -47.17 -4.52 -60.10
C VAL A 15 -45.99 -3.91 -59.34
N PRO A 16 -46.23 -2.88 -58.52
CA PRO A 16 -45.19 -2.26 -57.72
C PRO A 16 -44.52 -3.27 -56.79
N GLY A 17 -43.20 -3.25 -56.73
CA GLY A 17 -42.41 -4.02 -55.78
C GLY A 17 -42.09 -3.23 -54.51
N GLY A 18 -40.99 -3.58 -53.86
CA GLY A 18 -40.44 -2.89 -52.71
C GLY A 18 -39.01 -3.30 -52.40
N ALA A 19 -38.50 -2.83 -51.27
CA ALA A 19 -37.25 -3.28 -50.71
C ALA A 19 -37.35 -3.43 -49.18
N THR A 20 -36.52 -4.27 -48.61
CA THR A 20 -36.40 -4.48 -47.17
C THR A 20 -34.94 -4.75 -46.83
N GLY A 21 -34.55 -4.49 -45.59
CA GLY A 21 -33.21 -4.80 -45.13
C GLY A 21 -33.09 -4.58 -43.64
N ARG A 22 -31.86 -4.61 -43.17
CA ARG A 22 -31.47 -4.12 -41.86
C ARG A 22 -30.42 -3.04 -42.08
N VAL A 23 -30.49 -1.93 -41.34
CA VAL A 23 -29.37 -1.02 -41.17
C VAL A 23 -28.71 -1.40 -39.85
N CYS A 24 -27.42 -1.71 -39.88
CA CYS A 24 -26.64 -2.03 -38.70
C CYS A 24 -25.58 -0.96 -38.42
N ASP A 25 -25.18 -0.90 -37.17
CA ASP A 25 -24.02 -0.18 -36.69
C ASP A 25 -22.75 -0.83 -37.27
N ALA A 26 -21.83 0.00 -37.76
CA ALA A 26 -20.68 -0.47 -38.54
C ALA A 26 -19.64 -1.22 -37.69
N ASP A 27 -19.55 -0.90 -36.40
CA ASP A 27 -18.51 -1.40 -35.49
C ASP A 27 -19.00 -2.62 -34.69
N THR A 28 -20.25 -2.59 -34.20
CA THR A 28 -20.84 -3.67 -33.38
C THR A 28 -21.65 -4.69 -34.17
N GLY A 29 -22.12 -4.34 -35.38
CA GLY A 29 -23.01 -5.20 -36.17
C GLY A 29 -24.44 -5.35 -35.62
N VAL A 30 -24.80 -4.59 -34.59
CA VAL A 30 -26.16 -4.51 -34.02
C VAL A 30 -27.04 -3.61 -34.90
N GLY A 31 -28.35 -3.80 -34.92
CA GLY A 31 -29.26 -2.98 -35.71
C GLY A 31 -29.45 -1.55 -35.17
N LEU A 32 -29.47 -0.55 -36.05
CA LEU A 32 -29.71 0.86 -35.69
C LEU A 32 -31.19 1.22 -35.73
N VAL A 33 -31.75 1.71 -34.62
CA VAL A 33 -33.13 2.20 -34.51
C VAL A 33 -33.28 3.64 -35.05
N ASP A 34 -34.49 4.02 -35.45
CA ASP A 34 -34.89 5.39 -35.82
C ASP A 34 -34.11 6.05 -36.98
N VAL A 35 -33.43 5.26 -37.82
CA VAL A 35 -32.76 5.72 -39.04
C VAL A 35 -33.78 5.89 -40.18
N GLU A 36 -33.84 7.08 -40.78
CA GLU A 36 -34.63 7.30 -42.00
C GLU A 36 -33.95 6.64 -43.21
N VAL A 37 -34.73 5.84 -43.95
CA VAL A 37 -34.30 5.15 -45.18
C VAL A 37 -35.21 5.57 -46.32
N THR A 38 -34.66 6.26 -47.32
CA THR A 38 -35.37 6.69 -48.53
C THR A 38 -34.96 5.83 -49.73
N LEU A 39 -35.94 5.34 -50.48
CA LEU A 39 -35.71 4.61 -51.73
C LEU A 39 -36.20 5.46 -52.93
N THR A 40 -35.30 5.69 -53.89
CA THR A 40 -35.55 6.42 -55.14
C THR A 40 -35.58 5.45 -56.33
N ALA A 41 -36.72 5.34 -57.01
CA ALA A 41 -36.86 4.48 -58.18
C ALA A 41 -36.36 5.14 -59.49
N ASN A 42 -36.06 4.33 -60.51
CA ASN A 42 -35.68 4.74 -61.88
C ASN A 42 -36.55 5.84 -62.53
N ASN A 43 -37.81 6.00 -62.11
CA ASN A 43 -38.75 6.99 -62.63
C ASN A 43 -38.81 8.29 -61.79
N GLY A 44 -37.88 8.46 -60.84
CA GLY A 44 -37.77 9.65 -59.99
C GLY A 44 -38.80 9.72 -58.85
N ARG A 45 -39.56 8.64 -58.59
CA ARG A 45 -40.46 8.57 -57.43
C ARG A 45 -39.73 8.00 -56.23
N THR A 46 -39.94 8.63 -55.07
CA THR A 46 -39.38 8.22 -53.78
C THR A 46 -40.44 7.55 -52.88
N ALA A 47 -39.98 6.71 -51.97
CA ALA A 47 -40.75 6.21 -50.83
C ALA A 47 -39.79 5.88 -49.67
N SER A 48 -40.20 6.19 -48.43
CA SER A 48 -39.30 6.15 -47.28
C SER A 48 -39.89 5.36 -46.10
N ALA A 49 -39.01 4.88 -45.21
CA ALA A 49 -39.34 4.19 -43.97
C ALA A 49 -38.37 4.61 -42.85
N VAL A 50 -38.64 4.17 -41.63
CA VAL A 50 -37.77 4.33 -40.46
C VAL A 50 -37.45 2.93 -39.90
N THR A 51 -36.23 2.72 -39.40
CA THR A 51 -35.81 1.42 -38.85
C THR A 51 -36.42 1.10 -37.48
N ALA A 52 -36.76 -0.17 -37.28
CA ALA A 52 -37.22 -0.72 -36.01
C ALA A 52 -36.05 -0.93 -35.01
N PRO A 53 -36.32 -1.27 -33.73
CA PRO A 53 -35.27 -1.48 -32.70
C PRO A 53 -34.27 -2.60 -32.98
N ASP A 54 -34.51 -3.45 -33.98
CA ASP A 54 -33.57 -4.46 -34.48
C ASP A 54 -32.81 -3.99 -35.74
N GLY A 55 -32.95 -2.73 -36.14
CA GLY A 55 -32.45 -2.16 -37.39
C GLY A 55 -33.28 -2.48 -38.64
N GLY A 56 -34.35 -3.27 -38.53
CA GLY A 56 -35.14 -3.73 -39.66
C GLY A 56 -35.98 -2.62 -40.31
N TRP A 57 -36.01 -2.57 -41.65
CA TRP A 57 -36.84 -1.63 -42.41
C TRP A 57 -37.47 -2.27 -43.65
N ARG A 58 -38.59 -1.69 -44.12
CA ARG A 58 -39.27 -2.14 -45.34
C ARG A 58 -40.05 -1.01 -46.02
N VAL A 59 -39.84 -0.85 -47.33
CA VAL A 59 -40.54 0.07 -48.23
C VAL A 59 -41.27 -0.75 -49.31
N GLY A 60 -42.43 -0.27 -49.78
CA GLY A 60 -43.20 -0.92 -50.84
C GLY A 60 -44.05 0.07 -51.65
N GLY A 61 -44.60 -0.39 -52.77
CA GLY A 61 -45.28 0.51 -53.73
C GLY A 61 -44.33 1.13 -54.76
N VAL A 62 -43.13 0.56 -54.91
CA VAL A 62 -42.01 1.05 -55.71
C VAL A 62 -42.15 0.60 -57.17
N ALA A 63 -41.77 1.45 -58.13
CA ALA A 63 -41.74 1.08 -59.54
C ALA A 63 -40.57 0.11 -59.84
N PRO A 64 -40.80 -1.03 -60.50
CA PRO A 64 -39.75 -2.02 -60.77
C PRO A 64 -38.61 -1.52 -61.68
N GLY A 65 -37.45 -2.15 -61.51
CA GLY A 65 -36.16 -1.82 -62.14
C GLY A 65 -35.11 -1.38 -61.11
N PRO A 66 -34.00 -0.76 -61.54
CA PRO A 66 -32.96 -0.27 -60.62
C PRO A 66 -33.50 0.87 -59.75
N ALA A 67 -33.10 0.85 -58.48
CA ALA A 67 -33.41 1.85 -57.48
C ALA A 67 -32.20 2.13 -56.60
N LEU A 68 -32.16 3.33 -56.02
CA LEU A 68 -31.16 3.77 -55.06
C LEU A 68 -31.79 3.79 -53.67
N VAL A 69 -31.12 3.27 -52.66
CA VAL A 69 -31.52 3.31 -51.25
C VAL A 69 -30.52 4.14 -50.47
N GLU A 70 -31.01 5.17 -49.80
CA GLU A 70 -30.21 6.13 -49.02
C GLU A 70 -30.67 6.07 -47.55
N ALA A 71 -29.77 5.66 -46.66
CA ALA A 71 -30.01 5.58 -45.22
C ALA A 71 -29.29 6.73 -44.50
N GLN A 72 -30.05 7.57 -43.80
CA GLN A 72 -29.59 8.78 -43.11
C GLN A 72 -29.01 8.42 -41.72
N ALA A 73 -27.92 7.65 -41.72
CA ALA A 73 -27.28 7.16 -40.49
C ALA A 73 -26.38 8.23 -39.82
N GLU A 74 -26.06 8.02 -38.54
CA GLU A 74 -24.97 8.74 -37.90
C GLU A 74 -23.64 8.40 -38.61
N GLY A 75 -22.78 9.42 -38.78
CA GLY A 75 -21.61 9.35 -39.67
C GLY A 75 -21.88 9.70 -41.15
N GLY A 76 -23.13 9.65 -41.62
CA GLY A 76 -23.52 10.17 -42.94
C GLY A 76 -24.53 9.32 -43.71
N VAL A 77 -24.89 9.79 -44.92
CA VAL A 77 -25.78 9.05 -45.83
C VAL A 77 -25.05 7.82 -46.37
N ARG A 78 -25.59 6.62 -46.10
CA ARG A 78 -25.15 5.36 -46.71
C ARG A 78 -26.02 5.03 -47.91
N THR A 79 -25.40 4.74 -49.06
CA THR A 79 -26.09 4.56 -50.34
C THR A 79 -25.89 3.13 -50.86
N PHE A 80 -26.98 2.47 -51.25
CA PHE A 80 -27.01 1.11 -51.78
C PHE A 80 -27.78 1.08 -53.11
N GLU A 81 -27.25 0.39 -54.12
CA GLU A 81 -27.98 0.11 -55.36
C GLU A 81 -28.75 -1.23 -55.22
N VAL A 82 -30.00 -1.28 -55.69
CA VAL A 82 -30.84 -2.48 -55.63
C VAL A 82 -31.74 -2.60 -56.86
N GLU A 83 -31.92 -3.81 -57.37
CA GLU A 83 -32.88 -4.09 -58.46
C GLU A 83 -34.21 -4.59 -57.88
N VAL A 84 -35.28 -3.81 -58.06
CA VAL A 84 -36.62 -4.13 -57.56
C VAL A 84 -37.39 -4.87 -58.66
N ALA A 85 -37.58 -6.17 -58.50
CA ALA A 85 -38.44 -6.97 -59.39
C ALA A 85 -39.94 -6.67 -59.16
N SER A 86 -40.79 -7.05 -60.13
CA SER A 86 -42.20 -6.65 -60.12
C SER A 86 -43.03 -7.52 -59.18
N GLY A 87 -43.60 -6.88 -58.15
CA GLY A 87 -44.36 -7.53 -57.08
C GLY A 87 -43.49 -8.12 -55.94
N ASP A 88 -42.18 -8.20 -56.15
CA ASP A 88 -41.22 -8.71 -55.18
C ASP A 88 -40.74 -7.62 -54.20
N VAL A 89 -40.10 -8.06 -53.12
CA VAL A 89 -39.39 -7.20 -52.17
C VAL A 89 -37.91 -7.55 -52.23
N ALA A 90 -37.09 -6.67 -52.79
CA ALA A 90 -35.66 -6.88 -52.86
C ALA A 90 -35.03 -6.78 -51.45
N VAL A 91 -34.02 -7.60 -51.17
CA VAL A 91 -33.29 -7.58 -49.89
C VAL A 91 -32.01 -6.77 -50.03
N VAL A 92 -31.91 -5.67 -49.31
CA VAL A 92 -30.68 -4.89 -49.15
C VAL A 92 -29.91 -5.45 -47.95
N VAL A 93 -28.69 -5.90 -48.20
CA VAL A 93 -27.77 -6.40 -47.17
C VAL A 93 -26.79 -5.30 -46.83
N ASP A 94 -26.93 -4.72 -45.64
CA ASP A 94 -25.89 -3.90 -45.03
C ASP A 94 -24.77 -4.82 -44.52
N PRO A 95 -23.52 -4.72 -45.03
CA PRO A 95 -22.42 -5.64 -44.69
C PRO A 95 -21.94 -5.58 -43.23
N ALA A 96 -22.53 -4.70 -42.41
CA ALA A 96 -22.24 -4.57 -40.99
C ALA A 96 -22.83 -5.69 -40.10
N CYS A 97 -24.00 -6.25 -40.41
CA CYS A 97 -24.80 -7.09 -39.49
C CYS A 97 -24.20 -8.49 -39.17
N ARG A 98 -24.18 -8.92 -37.88
CA ARG A 98 -23.58 -10.22 -37.40
C ARG A 98 -24.31 -10.84 -36.17
N GLU A 99 -23.95 -12.07 -35.76
CA GLU A 99 -24.52 -12.84 -34.61
C GLU A 99 -23.49 -13.14 -33.47
N PRO A 100 -23.92 -13.34 -32.20
CA PRO A 100 -23.04 -13.56 -31.03
C PRO A 100 -22.94 -15.03 -30.47
N PRO A 101 -21.92 -15.35 -29.63
CA PRO A 101 -21.63 -16.70 -29.08
C PRO A 101 -22.23 -17.03 -27.68
N GLY A 102 -21.89 -18.21 -27.11
CA GLY A 102 -22.39 -18.76 -25.82
C GLY A 102 -21.32 -19.35 -24.86
N PRO A 103 -21.70 -19.90 -23.68
CA PRO A 103 -20.83 -20.03 -22.50
C PRO A 103 -20.02 -21.36 -22.32
N PRO A 104 -19.00 -21.41 -21.42
CA PRO A 104 -17.95 -22.46 -21.37
C PRO A 104 -18.11 -23.58 -20.30
N GLY A 105 -17.16 -24.54 -20.26
CA GLY A 105 -17.02 -25.64 -19.27
C GLY A 105 -16.42 -25.21 -17.92
N GLN A 106 -15.79 -26.07 -17.09
CA GLN A 106 -15.10 -25.68 -15.84
C GLN A 106 -13.86 -26.53 -15.43
N GLY A 107 -12.82 -25.89 -14.89
CA GLY A 107 -11.57 -26.48 -14.33
C GLY A 107 -10.96 -25.66 -13.16
N GLY A 108 -9.64 -25.68 -12.99
CA GLY A 108 -8.92 -24.98 -11.91
C GLY A 108 -7.44 -24.64 -12.21
N VAL A 109 -6.78 -23.87 -11.32
CA VAL A 109 -5.38 -23.42 -11.43
C VAL A 109 -4.68 -23.38 -10.05
N ILE A 110 -3.40 -23.78 -9.98
CA ILE A 110 -2.54 -23.72 -8.78
C ILE A 110 -1.13 -23.18 -9.09
N GLY A 111 -0.39 -22.72 -8.08
CA GLY A 111 1.03 -22.36 -8.23
C GLY A 111 1.73 -21.96 -6.91
N GLN A 112 3.04 -21.73 -6.98
CA GLN A 112 3.86 -21.17 -5.90
C GLN A 112 4.65 -19.96 -6.41
N VAL A 113 4.79 -18.91 -5.59
CA VAL A 113 5.24 -17.59 -5.99
C VAL A 113 6.41 -17.10 -5.13
N CYS A 114 7.52 -16.79 -5.79
CA CYS A 114 8.56 -15.88 -5.30
C CYS A 114 8.62 -14.65 -6.22
N ASN A 115 9.44 -13.67 -5.84
CA ASN A 115 9.65 -12.45 -6.63
C ASN A 115 10.72 -12.70 -7.77
N ARG A 116 11.43 -11.71 -8.37
CA ARG A 116 12.59 -12.00 -9.30
C ARG A 116 13.93 -11.17 -9.34
N HIS A 117 14.26 -10.27 -8.38
CA HIS A 117 15.54 -9.53 -8.12
C HIS A 117 16.53 -9.73 -6.86
N THR A 118 16.47 -9.67 -5.49
CA THR A 118 15.69 -9.57 -4.17
C THR A 118 15.11 -10.85 -3.45
N GLY A 119 13.81 -11.07 -3.12
CA GLY A 119 13.20 -12.42 -3.34
C GLY A 119 12.60 -13.41 -2.36
N ALA A 120 12.09 -12.98 -1.22
CA ALA A 120 11.19 -13.80 -0.42
C ALA A 120 10.09 -14.51 -1.27
N LEU A 121 9.57 -15.62 -0.73
CA LEU A 121 8.24 -16.12 -1.07
C LEU A 121 7.25 -14.96 -0.92
N VAL A 122 6.41 -14.73 -1.92
CA VAL A 122 5.48 -13.60 -1.87
C VAL A 122 4.26 -14.09 -1.09
N SER A 123 4.26 -13.90 0.23
CA SER A 123 3.09 -14.11 1.08
C SER A 123 2.07 -12.99 0.85
N ASP A 124 0.80 -13.28 1.18
CA ASP A 124 -0.30 -12.30 1.20
C ASP A 124 -0.55 -11.55 -0.13
N ALA A 125 0.01 -12.06 -1.23
CA ALA A 125 -0.21 -11.54 -2.57
C ALA A 125 -1.61 -11.90 -3.06
N LEU A 126 -2.30 -10.89 -3.60
CA LEU A 126 -3.57 -11.06 -4.28
C LEU A 126 -3.34 -11.75 -5.63
N VAL A 127 -4.00 -12.89 -5.84
CA VAL A 127 -4.01 -13.66 -7.09
C VAL A 127 -5.37 -13.50 -7.74
N ILE A 128 -5.39 -12.96 -8.96
CA ILE A 128 -6.60 -12.70 -9.75
C ILE A 128 -6.55 -13.55 -11.01
N VAL A 129 -7.55 -14.39 -11.24
CA VAL A 129 -7.73 -15.14 -12.50
C VAL A 129 -8.83 -14.46 -13.32
N LEU A 130 -8.46 -13.89 -14.45
CA LEU A 130 -9.38 -13.31 -15.44
C LEU A 130 -9.75 -14.37 -16.49
N LEU A 131 -11.05 -14.61 -16.64
CA LEU A 131 -11.62 -15.63 -17.53
C LEU A 131 -11.93 -15.07 -18.93
N GLN A 132 -12.07 -15.96 -19.91
CA GLN A 132 -12.38 -15.61 -21.30
C GLN A 132 -13.72 -14.86 -21.50
N ASP A 133 -14.64 -14.93 -20.53
CA ASP A 133 -15.92 -14.19 -20.49
C ASP A 133 -15.84 -12.84 -19.77
N GLY A 134 -14.66 -12.47 -19.24
CA GLY A 134 -14.42 -11.24 -18.49
C GLY A 134 -14.74 -11.32 -16.99
N MET A 135 -15.22 -12.44 -16.46
CA MET A 135 -15.34 -12.62 -15.01
C MET A 135 -13.95 -12.82 -14.36
N THR A 136 -13.81 -12.36 -13.12
CA THR A 136 -12.64 -12.65 -12.27
C THR A 136 -12.97 -13.68 -11.19
N ARG A 137 -11.92 -14.34 -10.68
CA ARG A 137 -11.88 -15.01 -9.37
C ARG A 137 -10.62 -14.58 -8.65
N GLU A 138 -10.67 -14.51 -7.33
CA GLU A 138 -9.60 -13.97 -6.50
C GLU A 138 -9.30 -14.91 -5.33
N THR A 139 -8.03 -14.99 -4.95
CA THR A 139 -7.50 -15.70 -3.78
C THR A 139 -6.22 -15.02 -3.31
N PHE A 140 -5.63 -15.48 -2.21
CA PHE A 140 -4.33 -15.00 -1.72
C PHE A 140 -3.32 -16.15 -1.67
N THR A 141 -2.03 -15.80 -1.75
CA THR A 141 -0.93 -16.73 -1.48
C THR A 141 -0.75 -16.98 0.02
N ASP A 142 -0.48 -18.23 0.41
CA ASP A 142 -0.10 -18.57 1.79
C ASP A 142 1.29 -18.04 2.20
N ASP A 143 1.68 -18.30 3.45
CA ASP A 143 3.00 -17.96 4.02
C ASP A 143 4.17 -18.62 3.26
N GLN A 144 3.89 -19.68 2.50
CA GLN A 144 4.83 -20.38 1.63
C GLN A 144 4.70 -19.92 0.16
N GLY A 145 3.98 -18.83 -0.12
CA GLY A 145 3.79 -18.25 -1.44
C GLY A 145 2.85 -19.03 -2.38
N ARG A 146 2.06 -20.00 -1.89
CA ARG A 146 1.24 -20.91 -2.71
C ARG A 146 -0.21 -20.46 -2.81
N PHE A 147 -0.84 -20.71 -3.96
CA PHE A 147 -2.27 -20.42 -4.18
C PHE A 147 -3.00 -21.55 -4.91
N SER A 148 -4.34 -21.55 -4.80
CA SER A 148 -5.25 -22.43 -5.55
C SER A 148 -6.57 -21.72 -5.87
N VAL A 149 -7.12 -21.96 -7.06
CA VAL A 149 -8.45 -21.48 -7.51
C VAL A 149 -9.15 -22.57 -8.32
N GLU A 150 -10.38 -22.92 -7.93
CA GLU A 150 -11.20 -23.98 -8.55
C GLU A 150 -12.54 -23.45 -9.07
N GLY A 151 -13.22 -24.22 -9.94
CA GLY A 151 -14.54 -23.85 -10.48
C GLY A 151 -14.50 -22.75 -11.54
N LEU A 152 -13.38 -22.64 -12.25
CA LEU A 152 -13.07 -21.62 -13.26
C LEU A 152 -13.57 -22.07 -14.64
N PRO A 153 -14.36 -21.26 -15.38
CA PRO A 153 -14.75 -21.56 -16.74
C PRO A 153 -13.61 -22.00 -17.67
N ALA A 154 -13.81 -23.13 -18.35
CA ALA A 154 -12.81 -23.75 -19.22
C ALA A 154 -12.62 -22.95 -20.53
N GLY A 155 -11.36 -22.71 -20.91
CA GLY A 155 -10.95 -21.75 -21.94
C GLY A 155 -9.64 -21.07 -21.56
N ASP A 156 -9.19 -20.08 -22.34
CA ASP A 156 -7.98 -19.33 -21.98
C ASP A 156 -8.29 -18.29 -20.88
N ALA A 157 -7.34 -18.13 -19.96
CA ALA A 157 -7.41 -17.23 -18.83
C ALA A 157 -6.06 -16.54 -18.60
N VAL A 158 -6.08 -15.43 -17.87
CA VAL A 158 -4.86 -14.72 -17.42
C VAL A 158 -4.83 -14.70 -15.90
N VAL A 159 -3.81 -15.31 -15.31
CA VAL A 159 -3.52 -15.23 -13.88
C VAL A 159 -2.62 -14.02 -13.64
N THR A 160 -2.98 -13.14 -12.72
CA THR A 160 -2.16 -11.99 -12.29
C THR A 160 -1.94 -12.06 -10.79
N ILE A 161 -0.71 -11.80 -10.34
CA ILE A 161 -0.29 -11.96 -8.95
C ILE A 161 0.37 -10.66 -8.49
N ARG A 162 -0.05 -10.14 -7.33
CA ARG A 162 0.33 -8.82 -6.80
C ARG A 162 0.68 -8.87 -5.31
N GLY A 163 1.93 -8.55 -4.96
CA GLY A 163 2.42 -8.49 -3.58
C GLY A 163 3.55 -7.48 -3.40
N SER A 164 4.24 -7.52 -2.25
CA SER A 164 5.27 -6.53 -1.90
C SER A 164 6.41 -6.47 -2.92
N GLY A 165 6.43 -5.40 -3.71
CA GLY A 165 7.34 -5.22 -4.84
C GLY A 165 7.28 -6.35 -5.87
N PHE A 166 6.12 -7.00 -6.08
CA PHE A 166 5.94 -8.03 -7.10
C PHE A 166 4.62 -7.86 -7.84
N GLU A 167 4.67 -7.74 -9.16
CA GLU A 167 3.51 -7.92 -10.02
C GLU A 167 3.92 -8.65 -11.30
N ARG A 168 3.24 -9.76 -11.62
CA ARG A 168 3.38 -10.50 -12.88
C ARG A 168 2.06 -11.10 -13.32
N SER A 169 1.88 -11.22 -14.64
CA SER A 169 0.75 -11.92 -15.27
C SER A 169 1.21 -13.06 -16.17
N PHE A 170 0.39 -14.10 -16.27
CA PHE A 170 0.67 -15.34 -16.98
C PHE A 170 -0.57 -15.81 -17.74
N ALA A 171 -0.41 -16.20 -19.01
CA ALA A 171 -1.49 -16.81 -19.78
C ALA A 171 -1.54 -18.32 -19.51
N VAL A 172 -2.73 -18.84 -19.22
CA VAL A 172 -2.99 -20.27 -19.00
C VAL A 172 -4.22 -20.71 -19.78
N THR A 173 -4.25 -21.97 -20.22
CA THR A 173 -5.48 -22.58 -20.76
C THR A 173 -6.05 -23.50 -19.69
N ILE A 174 -7.29 -23.22 -19.26
CA ILE A 174 -8.00 -24.01 -18.25
C ILE A 174 -8.73 -25.14 -18.95
N GLU A 175 -8.23 -26.36 -18.80
CA GLU A 175 -8.86 -27.57 -19.36
C GLU A 175 -10.08 -28.02 -18.53
N ASP A 176 -11.12 -28.49 -19.23
CA ASP A 176 -12.39 -28.92 -18.63
C ASP A 176 -12.20 -30.17 -17.73
N GLY A 177 -12.52 -30.03 -16.44
CA GLY A 177 -12.35 -31.07 -15.43
C GLY A 177 -10.91 -31.27 -14.90
N ALA A 178 -9.96 -30.39 -15.23
CA ALA A 178 -8.56 -30.49 -14.81
C ALA A 178 -8.09 -29.27 -13.98
N VAL A 179 -6.93 -29.43 -13.33
CA VAL A 179 -6.23 -28.35 -12.61
C VAL A 179 -4.91 -28.08 -13.32
N THR A 180 -4.68 -26.83 -13.69
CA THR A 180 -3.47 -26.38 -14.38
C THR A 180 -2.43 -25.90 -13.36
N GLU A 181 -1.24 -26.47 -13.38
CA GLU A 181 -0.12 -26.01 -12.54
C GLU A 181 0.66 -24.90 -13.28
N LEU A 182 0.81 -23.75 -12.62
CA LEU A 182 1.49 -22.58 -13.16
C LEU A 182 2.99 -22.62 -12.83
N ASP A 183 3.79 -23.12 -13.77
CA ASP A 183 5.26 -23.08 -13.70
C ASP A 183 5.78 -21.63 -13.84
N LEU A 184 6.50 -21.15 -12.82
CA LEU A 184 7.11 -19.81 -12.81
C LEU A 184 8.56 -19.78 -13.31
N GLY A 185 9.14 -20.94 -13.63
CA GLY A 185 10.42 -21.10 -14.32
C GLY A 185 11.65 -21.28 -13.42
N GLU A 186 11.56 -20.90 -12.14
CA GLU A 186 12.63 -21.06 -11.15
C GLU A 186 12.05 -21.57 -9.83
N ALA A 187 12.80 -22.42 -9.12
CA ALA A 187 12.42 -22.81 -7.76
C ALA A 187 12.56 -21.59 -6.84
N CYS A 188 11.64 -21.42 -5.88
CA CYS A 188 11.59 -20.24 -5.03
C CYS A 188 12.88 -20.05 -4.21
N VAL A 189 13.71 -19.12 -4.67
CA VAL A 189 15.04 -18.77 -4.17
C VAL A 189 15.19 -17.26 -4.34
N GLU A 190 15.91 -16.59 -3.45
CA GLU A 190 15.77 -15.16 -3.25
C GLU A 190 16.30 -14.27 -4.41
N THR A 191 15.37 -13.93 -5.34
CA THR A 191 15.24 -12.69 -6.14
C THR A 191 13.71 -12.25 -6.19
N GLY A 192 13.01 -11.05 -6.14
CA GLY A 192 13.11 -9.56 -5.86
C GLY A 192 12.38 -8.42 -6.68
N LEU A 193 12.25 -7.20 -6.08
CA LEU A 193 11.39 -5.97 -6.32
C LEU A 193 11.13 -5.36 -7.76
N THR A 194 10.07 -4.52 -7.99
CA THR A 194 9.49 -4.20 -9.35
C THR A 194 9.36 -2.79 -10.05
N GLN A 195 9.20 -1.55 -9.48
CA GLN A 195 9.22 -0.24 -10.26
C GLN A 195 9.50 1.05 -9.44
N GLY A 196 10.17 2.09 -9.99
CA GLY A 196 10.70 3.25 -9.22
C GLY A 196 10.78 4.66 -9.89
N THR A 197 11.48 5.61 -9.23
CA THR A 197 11.40 7.09 -9.47
C THR A 197 12.76 7.81 -9.45
N LEU A 198 12.86 8.98 -10.10
CA LEU A 198 13.95 9.94 -10.03
C LEU A 198 13.46 11.38 -9.74
N SER A 199 14.25 12.13 -8.98
CA SER A 199 14.08 13.58 -8.74
C SER A 199 15.46 14.27 -8.69
N GLY A 200 15.52 15.59 -8.77
CA GLY A 200 16.82 16.27 -8.62
C GLY A 200 16.86 17.76 -8.93
N ALA A 201 18.02 18.37 -8.70
CA ALA A 201 18.30 19.77 -8.99
C ALA A 201 19.65 19.92 -9.71
N LEU A 202 19.70 20.79 -10.72
CA LEU A 202 20.84 20.95 -11.62
C LEU A 202 21.29 22.43 -11.67
N CYS A 203 22.60 22.65 -11.67
CA CYS A 203 23.22 23.99 -11.79
C CYS A 203 23.97 24.18 -13.11
N ASP A 204 24.13 25.42 -13.55
CA ASP A 204 24.89 25.78 -14.74
C ASP A 204 26.37 26.09 -14.44
N PRO A 205 27.27 26.15 -15.45
CA PRO A 205 28.71 26.34 -15.24
C PRO A 205 29.14 27.67 -14.58
N ALA A 206 28.22 28.60 -14.34
CA ALA A 206 28.49 29.85 -13.62
C ALA A 206 27.93 29.84 -12.18
N GLY A 207 27.30 28.72 -11.75
CA GLY A 207 26.77 28.54 -10.40
C GLY A 207 25.34 29.04 -10.20
N GLY A 208 24.63 29.40 -11.28
CA GLY A 208 23.19 29.63 -11.22
C GLY A 208 22.39 28.32 -11.34
N PRO A 209 21.09 28.30 -10.98
CA PRO A 209 20.21 27.18 -11.30
C PRO A 209 20.14 26.96 -12.82
N LEU A 210 20.14 25.70 -13.25
CA LEU A 210 20.15 25.30 -14.65
C LEU A 210 18.77 25.42 -15.28
N VAL A 211 18.18 26.61 -15.29
CA VAL A 211 16.81 26.82 -15.82
C VAL A 211 16.73 26.39 -17.29
N GLY A 212 15.69 25.62 -17.64
CA GLY A 212 15.32 25.29 -19.01
C GLY A 212 16.21 24.27 -19.73
N ALA A 213 16.95 23.43 -19.00
CA ALA A 213 17.60 22.25 -19.57
C ALA A 213 16.60 21.08 -19.68
N ARG A 214 16.75 20.25 -20.71
CA ARG A 214 16.01 18.99 -20.83
C ARG A 214 16.76 17.89 -20.13
N VAL A 215 16.12 17.25 -19.16
CA VAL A 215 16.55 15.97 -18.58
C VAL A 215 15.77 14.85 -19.25
N THR A 216 16.42 13.75 -19.62
CA THR A 216 15.82 12.62 -20.34
C THR A 216 16.37 11.31 -19.77
N ALA A 217 15.56 10.54 -19.05
CA ALA A 217 15.95 9.22 -18.56
C ALA A 217 15.43 8.12 -19.51
N ILE A 218 16.27 7.10 -19.75
CA ILE A 218 16.02 5.95 -20.61
C ILE A 218 16.29 4.69 -19.78
N ASP A 219 15.29 3.84 -19.51
CA ASP A 219 15.50 2.59 -18.78
C ASP A 219 16.06 1.44 -19.65
N ASP A 220 16.30 0.28 -19.03
CA ASP A 220 16.87 -0.91 -19.67
C ASP A 220 15.97 -1.52 -20.76
N THR A 221 14.66 -1.23 -20.71
CA THR A 221 13.69 -1.59 -21.76
C THR A 221 13.78 -0.65 -22.97
N GLY A 222 14.47 0.48 -22.84
CA GLY A 222 14.52 1.58 -23.81
C GLY A 222 13.37 2.57 -23.69
N PHE A 223 12.53 2.47 -22.64
CA PHE A 223 11.47 3.44 -22.40
C PHE A 223 12.07 4.77 -21.91
N THR A 224 11.57 5.89 -22.46
CA THR A 224 12.18 7.21 -22.32
C THR A 224 11.20 8.22 -21.74
N VAL A 225 11.56 8.85 -20.62
CA VAL A 225 10.84 9.97 -19.99
C VAL A 225 11.71 11.23 -20.01
N SER A 226 11.11 12.42 -20.17
CA SER A 226 11.88 13.68 -20.18
C SER A 226 11.12 14.84 -19.58
N ASP A 227 11.83 15.71 -18.86
CA ASP A 227 11.34 16.89 -18.17
C ASP A 227 12.19 18.12 -18.53
N LEU A 228 11.74 19.31 -18.15
CA LEU A 228 12.47 20.57 -18.28
C LEU A 228 12.71 21.18 -16.89
N THR A 229 13.97 21.41 -16.56
CA THR A 229 14.34 22.02 -15.28
C THR A 229 13.68 23.39 -15.08
N ASP A 230 13.12 23.59 -13.90
CA ASP A 230 12.33 24.77 -13.54
C ASP A 230 13.20 26.03 -13.29
N THR A 231 12.60 27.09 -12.75
CA THR A 231 13.28 28.29 -12.24
C THR A 231 14.26 28.08 -11.07
N GLY A 232 14.07 27.07 -10.22
CA GLY A 232 15.04 26.59 -9.24
C GLY A 232 16.09 25.63 -9.81
N GLY A 233 15.88 25.13 -11.03
CA GLY A 233 16.73 24.11 -11.66
C GLY A 233 16.31 22.68 -11.29
N GLU A 234 15.13 22.52 -10.68
CA GLU A 234 14.58 21.24 -10.22
C GLU A 234 13.87 20.49 -11.35
N PHE A 235 13.85 19.15 -11.28
CA PHE A 235 13.16 18.27 -12.22
C PHE A 235 12.63 16.99 -11.55
N PHE A 236 11.66 16.33 -12.19
CA PHE A 236 11.07 15.07 -11.70
C PHE A 236 10.78 14.09 -12.84
N LEU A 237 11.28 12.85 -12.72
CA LEU A 237 11.14 11.79 -13.73
C LEU A 237 10.70 10.48 -13.07
N ASN A 238 9.44 10.12 -13.28
CA ASN A 238 8.83 8.92 -12.70
C ASN A 238 8.63 7.78 -13.73
N ALA A 239 8.12 6.64 -13.24
CA ALA A 239 7.68 5.49 -14.03
C ALA A 239 8.78 4.77 -14.84
N LEU A 240 10.01 4.72 -14.33
CA LEU A 240 11.10 3.94 -14.91
C LEU A 240 11.08 2.49 -14.40
N ALA A 241 11.48 1.53 -15.25
CA ALA A 241 11.76 0.16 -14.80
C ALA A 241 12.94 0.12 -13.80
N PRO A 242 13.00 -0.82 -12.84
CA PRO A 242 14.11 -0.92 -11.91
C PRO A 242 15.32 -1.59 -12.53
N GLY A 243 16.49 -1.19 -12.08
CA GLY A 243 17.76 -1.47 -12.76
C GLY A 243 18.25 -0.25 -13.55
N PRO A 244 19.16 -0.45 -14.51
CA PRO A 244 20.00 0.63 -15.00
C PRO A 244 19.26 1.54 -15.98
N ALA A 245 19.08 2.80 -15.59
CA ALA A 245 18.61 3.89 -16.46
C ALA A 245 19.75 4.86 -16.81
N VAL A 246 19.79 5.29 -18.08
CA VAL A 246 20.72 6.29 -18.62
C VAL A 246 20.01 7.64 -18.63
N VAL A 247 20.63 8.69 -18.09
CA VAL A 247 19.99 10.02 -17.95
C VAL A 247 20.80 11.10 -18.68
N ASP A 248 20.26 11.62 -19.79
CA ASP A 248 20.83 12.71 -20.58
C ASP A 248 20.28 14.08 -20.13
N VAL A 249 21.18 15.04 -19.88
CA VAL A 249 20.87 16.45 -19.58
C VAL A 249 21.42 17.33 -20.70
N SER A 250 20.57 18.15 -21.31
CA SER A 250 20.95 19.02 -22.44
C SER A 250 20.37 20.44 -22.36
N ARG A 251 21.20 21.46 -22.60
CA ARG A 251 20.79 22.86 -22.77
C ARG A 251 21.66 23.52 -23.85
N ALA A 252 21.08 23.75 -25.02
CA ALA A 252 21.79 24.36 -26.14
C ALA A 252 22.16 25.83 -25.85
N PRO A 253 23.31 26.34 -26.33
CA PRO A 253 24.30 25.64 -27.15
C PRO A 253 25.33 24.79 -26.36
N ASP A 254 25.45 25.00 -25.05
CA ASP A 254 26.73 24.82 -24.35
C ASP A 254 26.79 23.60 -23.41
N ILE A 255 25.67 22.93 -23.15
CA ILE A 255 25.58 21.87 -22.11
C ILE A 255 24.98 20.59 -22.70
N ASN A 256 25.72 19.49 -22.57
CA ASN A 256 25.25 18.12 -22.79
C ASN A 256 26.00 17.18 -21.83
N THR A 257 25.32 16.34 -21.06
CA THR A 257 25.92 15.48 -20.03
C THR A 257 25.07 14.23 -19.83
N THR A 258 25.69 13.07 -19.64
CA THR A 258 25.01 11.77 -19.51
C THR A 258 25.40 11.10 -18.20
N TYR A 259 24.41 10.54 -17.49
CA TYR A 259 24.59 9.76 -16.26
C TYR A 259 24.07 8.33 -16.46
N THR A 260 24.38 7.43 -15.53
CA THR A 260 23.77 6.09 -15.46
C THR A 260 23.62 5.71 -14.00
N LEU A 261 22.45 5.18 -13.62
CA LEU A 261 22.06 4.91 -12.25
C LEU A 261 21.08 3.74 -12.20
N ASP A 262 20.93 3.09 -11.05
CA ASP A 262 19.93 2.04 -10.86
C ASP A 262 18.67 2.62 -10.20
N VAL A 263 17.54 2.50 -10.89
CA VAL A 263 16.22 2.87 -10.35
C VAL A 263 15.79 1.80 -9.36
N VAL A 264 15.51 2.19 -8.11
CA VAL A 264 15.08 1.24 -7.07
C VAL A 264 13.56 1.23 -6.92
N ALA A 265 13.01 0.02 -6.93
CA ALA A 265 11.58 -0.20 -6.85
C ALA A 265 10.97 0.30 -5.52
N GLY A 266 9.88 1.07 -5.60
CA GLY A 266 9.20 1.67 -4.46
C GLY A 266 9.98 2.80 -3.78
N ARG A 267 10.99 3.38 -4.44
CA ARG A 267 11.81 4.49 -3.91
C ARG A 267 11.91 5.64 -4.89
N ASP A 268 12.29 6.80 -4.37
CA ASP A 268 12.82 7.91 -5.15
C ASP A 268 14.36 7.88 -5.11
N THR A 269 15.00 8.31 -6.20
CA THR A 269 16.44 8.19 -6.43
C THR A 269 16.98 9.54 -6.93
N VAL A 270 17.61 10.29 -6.03
CA VAL A 270 17.94 11.71 -6.24
C VAL A 270 19.19 11.89 -7.10
N VAL A 271 19.12 12.81 -8.07
CA VAL A 271 20.19 13.15 -9.02
C VAL A 271 20.67 14.57 -8.79
N VAL A 272 21.97 14.76 -8.57
CA VAL A 272 22.59 16.06 -8.26
C VAL A 272 23.75 16.34 -9.23
N ARG A 273 23.90 17.58 -9.71
CA ARG A 273 25.02 17.95 -10.61
C ARG A 273 26.25 18.45 -9.86
N ASP A 274 27.39 17.96 -10.33
CA ASP A 274 28.77 18.25 -9.92
C ASP A 274 29.23 19.73 -10.05
N LEU A 275 30.03 20.15 -9.06
CA LEU A 275 31.09 21.19 -9.03
C LEU A 275 30.84 22.62 -9.57
N ALA A 276 29.63 23.04 -9.93
CA ALA A 276 29.40 24.41 -10.44
C ALA A 276 28.68 25.37 -9.47
N CYS A 277 27.81 24.88 -8.57
CA CYS A 277 27.07 25.70 -7.59
C CYS A 277 27.92 26.15 -6.38
N ALA A 278 29.16 26.59 -6.63
CA ALA A 278 30.26 26.72 -5.67
C ALA A 278 30.17 27.92 -4.68
N GLU A 279 28.97 28.39 -4.35
CA GLU A 279 28.71 29.15 -3.11
C GLU A 279 27.50 28.61 -2.30
N GLN A 280 26.63 27.75 -2.88
CA GLN A 280 25.46 27.18 -2.23
C GLN A 280 25.13 25.75 -2.71
N CYS A 281 26.11 24.85 -2.71
CA CYS A 281 25.83 23.42 -2.84
C CYS A 281 25.38 22.87 -1.47
N SER A 282 24.10 23.01 -1.14
CA SER A 282 23.48 22.39 0.03
C SER A 282 22.37 21.42 -0.40
N TYR A 283 22.57 20.12 -0.20
CA TYR A 283 21.51 19.13 -0.36
C TYR A 283 20.97 18.69 1.00
N GLN A 284 19.76 18.11 1.00
CA GLN A 284 19.13 17.60 2.22
C GLN A 284 18.96 16.08 2.14
N VAL A 285 19.35 15.39 3.21
CA VAL A 285 19.06 13.98 3.46
C VAL A 285 17.98 13.96 4.55
N THR A 286 16.75 13.61 4.17
CA THR A 286 15.62 13.54 5.09
C THR A 286 15.34 12.10 5.47
N GLU A 287 15.88 11.68 6.61
CA GLU A 287 15.48 10.43 7.26
C GLU A 287 14.18 10.67 8.01
N VAL A 288 13.05 10.27 7.42
CA VAL A 288 11.80 10.12 8.17
C VAL A 288 11.93 8.95 9.14
N ALA A 289 11.20 9.00 10.25
CA ALA A 289 11.18 7.92 11.23
C ALA A 289 10.77 6.59 10.58
N ALA A 290 11.74 5.70 10.36
CA ALA A 290 11.48 4.38 9.79
C ALA A 290 10.60 3.58 10.76
N VAL A 291 9.57 2.90 10.24
CA VAL A 291 8.70 2.02 11.02
C VAL A 291 9.53 0.81 11.46
N GLY A 292 10.13 0.92 12.64
CA GLY A 292 11.03 -0.06 13.22
C GLY A 292 10.30 -0.80 14.32
N VAL A 293 9.78 -1.99 14.01
CA VAL A 293 9.24 -2.89 15.04
C VAL A 293 10.37 -3.20 16.02
N ARG A 294 10.32 -2.61 17.21
CA ARG A 294 11.19 -3.01 18.31
C ARG A 294 10.55 -4.18 19.04
N PRO A 295 11.34 -5.06 19.68
CA PRO A 295 10.81 -5.90 20.73
C PRO A 295 10.15 -5.05 21.82
N VAL A 296 9.08 -5.55 22.43
CA VAL A 296 8.42 -4.96 23.61
C VAL A 296 8.43 -5.98 24.73
N ASP A 297 8.83 -5.57 25.93
CA ASP A 297 8.62 -6.38 27.13
C ASP A 297 7.54 -5.72 27.98
N ILE A 298 6.52 -6.50 28.32
CA ILE A 298 5.33 -6.08 29.06
C ILE A 298 5.37 -6.75 30.43
N ILE A 299 5.31 -5.97 31.50
CA ILE A 299 5.34 -6.45 32.89
C ILE A 299 3.99 -6.09 33.52
N PHE A 300 3.10 -7.08 33.60
CA PHE A 300 1.86 -6.97 34.35
C PHE A 300 2.11 -7.17 35.84
N VAL A 301 1.39 -6.41 36.65
CA VAL A 301 1.01 -6.82 38.01
C VAL A 301 -0.51 -6.78 38.11
N ILE A 302 -1.09 -7.83 38.67
CA ILE A 302 -2.53 -7.95 38.90
C ILE A 302 -2.74 -8.27 40.37
N ASP A 303 -3.51 -7.41 41.02
CA ASP A 303 -4.04 -7.55 42.37
C ASP A 303 -4.99 -8.77 42.43
N ASP A 304 -4.82 -9.62 43.45
CA ASP A 304 -5.67 -10.78 43.70
C ASP A 304 -6.25 -10.79 45.12
N SER A 305 -6.30 -9.60 45.74
CA SER A 305 -6.83 -9.37 47.07
C SER A 305 -8.37 -9.52 47.15
N GLY A 306 -8.90 -9.35 48.36
CA GLY A 306 -10.31 -9.62 48.67
C GLY A 306 -11.31 -8.58 48.15
N SER A 307 -10.85 -7.42 47.70
CA SER A 307 -11.66 -6.31 47.17
C SER A 307 -12.06 -6.55 45.70
N MET A 308 -11.09 -6.96 44.88
CA MET A 308 -11.18 -7.40 43.47
C MET A 308 -12.23 -8.51 43.19
N GLY A 309 -12.97 -9.00 44.17
CA GLY A 309 -13.83 -10.19 44.10
C GLY A 309 -14.90 -10.20 43.01
N ASP A 310 -15.53 -9.06 42.71
CA ASP A 310 -16.50 -8.94 41.61
C ASP A 310 -15.83 -8.61 40.26
N ASP A 311 -14.67 -7.94 40.25
CA ASP A 311 -13.95 -7.54 39.04
C ASP A 311 -13.01 -8.64 38.48
N ASN A 312 -12.65 -9.65 39.29
CA ASN A 312 -11.81 -10.79 38.89
C ASN A 312 -12.30 -11.51 37.61
N ASP A 313 -13.61 -11.68 37.43
CA ASP A 313 -14.18 -12.28 36.20
C ASP A 313 -13.94 -11.38 34.96
N ALA A 314 -13.99 -10.04 35.14
CA ALA A 314 -13.72 -9.07 34.08
C ALA A 314 -12.23 -8.98 33.75
N VAL A 315 -11.36 -8.96 34.77
CA VAL A 315 -9.90 -9.02 34.62
C VAL A 315 -9.48 -10.30 33.90
N GLN A 316 -9.99 -11.46 34.33
CA GLN A 316 -9.69 -12.74 33.69
C GLN A 316 -10.15 -12.79 32.23
N ALA A 317 -11.33 -12.24 31.90
CA ALA A 317 -11.79 -12.14 30.51
C ALA A 317 -10.87 -11.23 29.67
N ASN A 318 -10.56 -10.03 30.16
CA ASN A 318 -9.71 -9.06 29.48
C ASN A 318 -8.27 -9.60 29.26
N ILE A 319 -7.71 -10.35 30.21
CA ILE A 319 -6.40 -11.01 30.06
C ILE A 319 -6.43 -12.14 29.01
N ASN A 320 -7.56 -12.83 28.83
CA ASN A 320 -7.72 -13.82 27.75
C ASN A 320 -7.77 -13.14 26.37
N ASP A 321 -8.46 -12.01 26.26
CA ASP A 321 -8.54 -11.22 25.03
C ASP A 321 -7.19 -10.58 24.70
N PHE A 322 -6.44 -10.08 25.71
CA PHE A 322 -5.05 -9.64 25.54
C PHE A 322 -4.13 -10.78 25.06
N SER A 323 -4.17 -11.96 25.68
CA SER A 323 -3.42 -13.16 25.26
C SER A 323 -3.69 -13.52 23.79
N SER A 324 -4.94 -13.36 23.36
CA SER A 324 -5.37 -13.61 21.98
C SER A 324 -4.89 -12.50 21.02
N SER A 325 -4.99 -11.23 21.43
CA SER A 325 -4.62 -10.06 20.63
C SER A 325 -3.11 -9.99 20.37
N ILE A 326 -2.28 -10.13 21.42
CA ILE A 326 -0.81 -10.04 21.30
C ILE A 326 -0.21 -11.17 20.45
N ALA A 327 -0.86 -12.33 20.43
CA ALA A 327 -0.47 -13.45 19.56
C ALA A 327 -1.00 -13.30 18.12
N ALA A 328 -2.11 -12.61 17.91
CA ALA A 328 -2.68 -12.34 16.58
C ALA A 328 -1.99 -11.16 15.87
N SER A 329 -1.44 -10.20 16.61
CA SER A 329 -0.76 -9.01 16.06
C SER A 329 0.61 -9.29 15.44
N GLY A 330 1.20 -10.48 15.66
CA GLY A 330 2.55 -10.82 15.22
C GLY A 330 3.66 -10.04 15.95
N THR A 331 3.33 -9.43 17.10
CA THR A 331 4.23 -8.60 17.89
C THR A 331 5.37 -9.42 18.50
N ASP A 332 6.60 -8.93 18.44
CA ASP A 332 7.75 -9.48 19.19
C ASP A 332 7.68 -9.12 20.69
N ALA A 333 6.62 -9.58 21.35
CA ALA A 333 6.32 -9.31 22.74
C ALA A 333 6.86 -10.40 23.66
N ARG A 334 7.40 -9.98 24.82
CA ARG A 334 7.53 -10.83 25.99
C ARG A 334 6.64 -10.32 27.10
N VAL A 335 5.97 -11.23 27.80
CA VAL A 335 5.02 -10.87 28.85
C VAL A 335 5.44 -11.51 30.17
N VAL A 336 5.74 -10.68 31.14
CA VAL A 336 5.84 -11.04 32.56
C VAL A 336 4.50 -10.77 33.22
N LEU A 337 4.03 -11.67 34.07
CA LEU A 337 2.90 -11.46 34.96
C LEU A 337 3.33 -11.70 36.41
N VAL A 338 3.14 -10.71 37.27
CA VAL A 338 3.21 -10.84 38.74
C VAL A 338 1.77 -10.93 39.27
N GLY A 339 1.48 -11.96 40.06
CA GLY A 339 0.13 -12.26 40.58
C GLY A 339 -0.32 -13.70 40.29
N THR A 340 -1.46 -14.11 40.87
CA THR A 340 -1.99 -15.48 40.75
C THR A 340 -2.93 -15.70 39.56
N THR A 341 -3.37 -14.67 38.82
CA THR A 341 -4.25 -14.78 37.64
C THR A 341 -3.70 -15.75 36.59
N ASP A 342 -4.52 -16.61 35.98
CA ASP A 342 -4.07 -17.55 34.96
C ASP A 342 -4.19 -16.96 33.54
N VAL A 343 -3.18 -17.21 32.71
CA VAL A 343 -3.14 -16.78 31.31
C VAL A 343 -3.31 -18.01 30.42
N PRO A 344 -4.33 -18.08 29.53
CA PRO A 344 -4.52 -19.20 28.64
C PRO A 344 -3.56 -19.15 27.43
N PRO A 345 -3.32 -20.29 26.76
CA PRO A 345 -2.75 -20.30 25.42
C PRO A 345 -3.56 -19.40 24.47
N PRO A 346 -2.93 -18.74 23.48
CA PRO A 346 -1.59 -19.00 22.96
C PRO A 346 -0.43 -18.45 23.80
N LEU A 347 -0.60 -17.34 24.52
CA LEU A 347 0.48 -16.76 25.33
C LEU A 347 0.83 -17.65 26.54
N GLY A 348 -0.18 -18.18 27.22
CA GLY A 348 -0.02 -19.06 28.38
C GLY A 348 0.74 -20.35 28.05
N GLY A 349 1.94 -20.49 28.62
CA GLY A 349 2.83 -21.63 28.37
C GLY A 349 3.69 -21.53 27.10
N SER A 350 3.70 -20.36 26.44
CA SER A 350 4.68 -20.04 25.40
C SER A 350 6.10 -19.86 25.97
N ALA A 351 7.10 -19.72 25.09
CA ALA A 351 8.47 -19.38 25.51
C ALA A 351 8.64 -17.91 25.92
N ASP A 352 7.69 -17.06 25.52
CA ASP A 352 7.73 -15.60 25.66
C ASP A 352 6.70 -15.10 26.71
N PHE A 353 6.25 -16.01 27.58
CA PHE A 353 5.48 -15.71 28.79
C PHE A 353 6.19 -16.20 30.06
N LEU A 354 6.22 -15.37 31.12
CA LEU A 354 6.76 -15.70 32.44
C LEU A 354 5.79 -15.27 33.56
N LYS A 355 5.16 -16.25 34.23
CA LYS A 355 4.37 -16.00 35.44
C LYS A 355 5.24 -16.09 36.69
N ILE A 356 5.28 -15.00 37.44
CA ILE A 356 5.78 -14.89 38.80
C ILE A 356 4.57 -15.09 39.73
N ASN A 357 4.37 -16.34 40.16
CA ASN A 357 3.23 -16.72 40.99
C ASN A 357 3.48 -16.32 42.47
N THR A 358 3.26 -15.05 42.76
CA THR A 358 3.08 -14.51 44.12
C THR A 358 1.62 -14.08 44.28
N ASP A 359 1.16 -14.00 45.53
CA ASP A 359 -0.07 -13.30 45.89
C ASP A 359 0.22 -11.77 45.88
N VAL A 360 -0.77 -10.92 45.63
CA VAL A 360 -0.65 -9.45 45.57
C VAL A 360 -1.77 -8.82 46.40
N ASP A 361 -1.44 -8.30 47.59
CA ASP A 361 -2.41 -7.64 48.49
C ASP A 361 -2.67 -6.19 48.02
N SER A 362 -3.89 -5.68 48.23
CA SER A 362 -4.41 -4.33 47.93
C SER A 362 -3.38 -3.22 47.68
N ASN A 363 -2.48 -2.98 48.64
CA ASN A 363 -1.59 -1.82 48.66
C ASN A 363 -0.19 -2.09 48.05
N ASP A 364 0.13 -3.34 47.65
CA ASP A 364 1.52 -3.78 47.42
C ASP A 364 1.93 -4.06 45.97
N ALA A 365 1.03 -3.93 44.98
CA ALA A 365 1.35 -4.25 43.57
C ALA A 365 2.62 -3.56 43.02
N LEU A 366 2.92 -2.31 43.39
CA LEU A 366 4.19 -1.66 43.01
C LEU A 366 5.41 -2.15 43.83
N ILE A 367 5.20 -2.63 45.05
CA ILE A 367 6.23 -3.25 45.89
C ILE A 367 6.58 -4.63 45.31
N GLU A 368 5.58 -5.44 44.97
CA GLU A 368 5.75 -6.77 44.39
C GLU A 368 6.47 -6.72 43.04
N LEU A 369 6.14 -5.77 42.16
CA LEU A 369 6.93 -5.49 40.95
C LEU A 369 8.43 -5.28 41.26
N VAL A 370 8.76 -4.57 42.34
CA VAL A 370 10.13 -4.20 42.71
C VAL A 370 10.87 -5.36 43.40
N GLU A 371 10.25 -6.05 44.37
CA GLU A 371 10.88 -7.18 45.06
C GLU A 371 11.08 -8.37 44.13
N HIS A 372 10.12 -8.64 43.24
CA HIS A 372 10.22 -9.72 42.26
C HIS A 372 11.08 -9.42 41.02
N HIS A 373 11.59 -8.20 40.84
CA HIS A 373 12.45 -7.85 39.69
C HIS A 373 13.64 -8.81 39.52
N GLY A 374 14.26 -9.25 40.63
CA GLY A 374 15.36 -10.22 40.59
C GLY A 374 15.01 -11.59 39.97
N GLN A 375 13.73 -11.92 39.82
CA GLN A 375 13.25 -13.17 39.20
C GLN A 375 12.97 -13.02 37.70
N TYR A 376 12.49 -11.85 37.24
CA TYR A 376 12.15 -11.61 35.83
C TYR A 376 13.18 -10.78 35.04
N ALA A 377 14.14 -10.10 35.69
CA ALA A 377 15.14 -9.26 35.03
C ALA A 377 15.93 -9.95 33.90
N SER A 378 16.21 -11.25 34.02
CA SER A 378 16.95 -12.03 33.01
C SER A 378 16.10 -12.54 31.84
N PHE A 379 14.77 -12.37 31.92
CA PHE A 379 13.82 -12.65 30.86
C PHE A 379 13.62 -11.43 29.95
N LEU A 380 13.78 -10.23 30.53
CA LEU A 380 13.77 -8.95 29.82
C LEU A 380 14.97 -8.80 28.86
N ARG A 381 14.76 -8.06 27.77
CA ARG A 381 15.72 -7.82 26.69
C ARG A 381 16.30 -6.41 26.77
N ALA A 382 17.61 -6.22 26.58
CA ALA A 382 18.24 -4.90 26.76
C ALA A 382 17.90 -3.87 25.65
N ASP A 383 17.35 -4.34 24.54
CA ASP A 383 17.00 -3.60 23.32
C ASP A 383 15.49 -3.38 23.13
N SER A 384 14.65 -3.94 23.99
CA SER A 384 13.20 -3.74 23.94
C SER A 384 12.75 -2.41 24.53
N LEU A 385 11.54 -2.01 24.16
CA LEU A 385 10.75 -1.06 24.95
C LEU A 385 10.23 -1.76 26.22
N LYS A 386 9.96 -0.98 27.27
CA LYS A 386 9.53 -1.48 28.59
C LYS A 386 8.16 -0.91 28.93
N HIS A 387 7.17 -1.78 29.12
CA HIS A 387 5.80 -1.41 29.44
C HIS A 387 5.39 -2.08 30.75
N PHE A 388 5.02 -1.31 31.76
CA PHE A 388 4.33 -1.83 32.95
C PHE A 388 2.83 -1.69 32.78
N VAL A 389 2.05 -2.64 33.29
CA VAL A 389 0.59 -2.56 33.38
C VAL A 389 0.17 -2.99 34.78
N ALA A 390 -0.37 -2.07 35.58
CA ALA A 390 -0.97 -2.41 36.87
C ALA A 390 -2.49 -2.55 36.74
N ILE A 391 -3.05 -3.59 37.34
CA ILE A 391 -4.49 -3.83 37.47
C ILE A 391 -4.81 -4.03 38.95
N THR A 392 -5.56 -3.11 39.55
CA THR A 392 -5.90 -3.08 40.99
C THR A 392 -7.06 -2.13 41.26
N ASP A 393 -7.90 -2.44 42.24
CA ASP A 393 -9.00 -1.57 42.67
C ASP A 393 -8.63 -0.66 43.87
N ASP A 394 -7.37 -0.73 44.32
CA ASP A 394 -6.80 -0.05 45.49
C ASP A 394 -5.68 0.97 45.12
N GLU A 395 -5.03 1.56 46.13
CA GLU A 395 -3.93 2.55 46.00
C GLU A 395 -2.62 2.03 46.61
N SER A 396 -1.49 2.33 45.95
CA SER A 396 -0.17 1.81 46.33
C SER A 396 0.44 2.50 47.55
N ASP A 397 0.88 1.71 48.53
CA ASP A 397 1.71 2.16 49.67
C ASP A 397 3.10 2.66 49.21
N LEU A 398 3.60 2.15 48.07
CA LEU A 398 4.82 2.66 47.43
C LEU A 398 4.49 3.85 46.52
N SER A 399 4.94 5.05 46.89
CA SER A 399 4.71 6.26 46.10
C SER A 399 5.32 6.19 44.70
N ALA A 400 4.64 6.77 43.70
CA ALA A 400 5.09 6.83 42.31
C ALA A 400 6.55 7.30 42.17
N ALA A 401 6.94 8.35 42.89
CA ALA A 401 8.30 8.90 42.85
C ALA A 401 9.38 7.93 43.38
N ALA A 402 9.03 7.02 44.30
CA ALA A 402 9.94 6.00 44.83
C ALA A 402 10.02 4.78 43.91
N PHE A 403 8.91 4.41 43.25
CA PHE A 403 8.90 3.41 42.20
C PHE A 403 9.78 3.86 41.02
N SER A 404 9.55 5.06 40.46
CA SER A 404 10.34 5.56 39.32
C SER A 404 11.83 5.64 39.64
N ALA A 405 12.20 6.20 40.79
CA ALA A 405 13.60 6.29 41.22
C ALA A 405 14.27 4.92 41.48
N THR A 406 13.48 3.84 41.55
CA THR A 406 13.98 2.46 41.65
C THR A 406 14.15 1.84 40.26
N VAL A 407 13.13 1.96 39.38
CA VAL A 407 13.14 1.45 38.00
C VAL A 407 14.18 2.15 37.12
N ASP A 408 14.37 3.46 37.29
CA ASP A 408 15.42 4.23 36.60
C ASP A 408 16.84 3.76 36.95
N GLY A 409 17.00 2.94 37.98
CA GLY A 409 18.25 2.28 38.37
C GLY A 409 18.41 0.84 37.85
N TRP A 410 17.46 0.30 37.08
CA TRP A 410 17.49 -1.08 36.60
C TRP A 410 18.25 -1.23 35.27
N PRO A 411 19.16 -2.21 35.14
CA PRO A 411 19.82 -2.50 33.87
C PRO A 411 18.82 -2.88 32.78
N GLY A 412 18.92 -2.29 31.59
CA GLY A 412 17.98 -2.48 30.49
C GLY A 412 16.77 -1.53 30.51
N PHE A 413 16.70 -0.60 31.47
CA PHE A 413 15.68 0.47 31.55
C PHE A 413 16.25 1.86 31.22
N GLU A 414 17.54 1.97 30.85
CA GLU A 414 18.21 3.24 30.53
C GLU A 414 17.60 3.94 29.30
N ASN A 415 16.96 3.16 28.42
CA ASN A 415 16.19 3.62 27.26
C ASN A 415 14.80 4.18 27.63
N GLY A 416 14.40 4.17 28.91
CA GLY A 416 13.10 4.62 29.38
C GLY A 416 12.03 3.51 29.36
N TRP A 417 10.91 3.79 30.02
CA TRP A 417 9.82 2.85 30.25
C TRP A 417 8.48 3.60 30.31
N VAL A 418 7.40 2.91 29.95
CA VAL A 418 6.03 3.42 29.97
C VAL A 418 5.24 2.66 31.02
N PHE A 419 4.41 3.36 31.79
CA PHE A 419 3.50 2.77 32.77
C PHE A 419 2.05 2.96 32.31
N HIS A 420 1.25 1.90 32.40
CA HIS A 420 -0.18 1.92 32.13
C HIS A 420 -0.93 1.40 33.34
N SER A 421 -2.17 1.85 33.53
CA SER A 421 -2.90 1.65 34.78
C SER A 421 -4.39 1.38 34.53
N ILE A 422 -4.86 0.20 34.90
CA ILE A 422 -6.28 -0.16 34.95
C ILE A 422 -6.68 -0.12 36.43
N VAL A 423 -7.20 1.02 36.89
CA VAL A 423 -7.29 1.32 38.34
C VAL A 423 -8.58 2.04 38.73
N ALA A 424 -8.94 2.00 40.01
CA ALA A 424 -10.08 2.74 40.52
C ALA A 424 -9.85 4.27 40.44
N TYR A 425 -10.59 4.94 39.57
CA TYR A 425 -10.66 6.40 39.50
C TYR A 425 -12.01 6.85 38.91
N GLY A 426 -12.43 8.07 39.25
CA GLY A 426 -13.67 8.61 38.73
C GLY A 426 -14.17 9.85 39.48
N PRO A 427 -15.50 10.03 39.60
CA PRO A 427 -16.11 11.17 40.28
C PRO A 427 -16.18 11.01 41.80
N ASP A 428 -15.98 9.80 42.34
CA ASP A 428 -15.89 9.58 43.78
C ASP A 428 -14.45 9.83 44.25
N PRO A 429 -14.21 10.63 45.32
CA PRO A 429 -12.86 10.96 45.79
C PRO A 429 -12.28 9.98 46.81
N GLU A 430 -13.04 9.00 47.30
CA GLU A 430 -12.57 7.96 48.22
C GLU A 430 -12.40 6.64 47.45
N ASP A 431 -13.48 6.13 46.86
CA ASP A 431 -13.54 4.81 46.20
C ASP A 431 -13.17 4.86 44.69
N GLY A 432 -13.09 6.07 44.10
CA GLY A 432 -12.84 6.28 42.67
C GLY A 432 -14.04 5.95 41.77
N CYS A 433 -14.41 4.67 41.66
CA CYS A 433 -15.51 4.18 40.84
C CYS A 433 -16.27 3.02 41.52
N SER A 434 -17.31 2.48 40.88
CA SER A 434 -18.39 1.70 41.56
C SER A 434 -18.02 0.33 42.13
N THR A 435 -16.87 -0.23 41.75
CA THR A 435 -16.29 -1.48 42.29
C THR A 435 -14.93 -1.23 42.96
N GLY A 436 -14.46 0.02 43.01
CA GLY A 436 -13.17 0.37 43.60
C GLY A 436 -13.14 0.36 45.12
N ALA A 437 -11.98 0.05 45.69
CA ALA A 437 -11.68 0.11 47.11
C ALA A 437 -10.91 1.38 47.51
N ALA A 438 -10.03 1.91 46.64
CA ALA A 438 -9.35 3.19 46.85
C ALA A 438 -8.90 3.89 45.56
N TYR A 439 -8.94 5.23 45.54
CA TYR A 439 -8.52 6.03 44.39
C TYR A 439 -7.01 5.89 44.06
N GLY A 440 -6.68 5.22 42.95
CA GLY A 440 -5.32 4.84 42.54
C GLY A 440 -4.41 6.00 42.06
N HIS A 441 -4.19 7.02 42.89
CA HIS A 441 -3.41 8.21 42.54
C HIS A 441 -1.96 7.90 42.17
N GLN A 442 -1.27 6.91 42.78
CA GLN A 442 0.11 6.60 42.42
C GLN A 442 0.20 6.08 40.99
N TYR A 443 -0.70 5.15 40.62
CA TYR A 443 -0.73 4.52 39.30
C TYR A 443 -1.07 5.55 38.20
N MET A 444 -2.08 6.40 38.41
CA MET A 444 -2.38 7.51 37.51
C MET A 444 -1.21 8.49 37.38
N THR A 445 -0.47 8.74 38.47
CA THR A 445 0.72 9.60 38.47
C THR A 445 1.83 9.00 37.62
N LEU A 446 2.07 7.68 37.70
CA LEU A 446 3.05 6.98 36.87
C LEU A 446 2.67 7.00 35.39
N SER A 447 1.42 6.69 35.05
CA SER A 447 0.93 6.74 33.66
C SER A 447 1.07 8.14 33.07
N GLN A 448 0.68 9.19 33.80
CA GLN A 448 0.86 10.58 33.36
C GLN A 448 2.33 11.00 33.21
N GLN A 449 3.23 10.56 34.11
CA GLN A 449 4.65 10.92 34.05
C GLN A 449 5.41 10.24 32.90
N THR A 450 5.00 9.02 32.55
CA THR A 450 5.66 8.19 31.52
C THR A 450 5.00 8.26 30.15
N GLY A 451 3.80 8.86 30.04
CA GLY A 451 3.05 9.01 28.80
C GLY A 451 2.18 7.81 28.42
N GLY A 452 1.94 6.88 29.34
CA GLY A 452 1.03 5.75 29.14
C GLY A 452 -0.43 6.07 29.50
N ILE A 453 -1.28 5.06 29.38
CA ILE A 453 -2.74 5.20 29.43
C ILE A 453 -3.30 4.74 30.78
N THR A 454 -4.30 5.48 31.26
CA THR A 454 -5.17 5.07 32.38
C THR A 454 -6.54 4.68 31.84
N SER A 455 -7.13 3.60 32.36
CA SER A 455 -8.55 3.25 32.18
C SER A 455 -9.14 2.78 33.52
N PRO A 456 -10.43 2.96 33.78
CA PRO A 456 -11.00 2.68 35.10
C PRO A 456 -11.24 1.18 35.23
N ILE A 457 -10.85 0.58 36.37
CA ILE A 457 -11.03 -0.87 36.57
C ILE A 457 -12.50 -1.30 36.50
N CYS A 458 -13.41 -0.42 36.94
CA CYS A 458 -14.85 -0.60 36.91
C CYS A 458 -15.50 -0.64 35.51
N ASP A 459 -14.75 -0.40 34.42
CA ASP A 459 -15.25 -0.60 33.05
C ASP A 459 -14.98 -2.04 32.59
N ALA A 460 -15.98 -2.71 32.00
CA ALA A 460 -15.87 -4.11 31.60
C ALA A 460 -14.91 -4.41 30.42
N ASN A 461 -14.17 -3.41 29.91
CA ASN A 461 -13.32 -3.53 28.72
C ASN A 461 -12.06 -2.66 28.84
N TYR A 462 -10.89 -3.31 28.88
CA TYR A 462 -9.58 -2.68 29.01
C TYR A 462 -8.83 -2.54 27.67
N ALA A 463 -9.50 -2.78 26.53
CA ALA A 463 -8.91 -2.66 25.20
C ALA A 463 -8.13 -1.35 25.00
N THR A 464 -8.62 -0.21 25.48
CA THR A 464 -7.91 1.09 25.40
C THR A 464 -6.47 1.06 25.93
N VAL A 465 -6.18 0.27 26.98
CA VAL A 465 -4.83 0.09 27.52
C VAL A 465 -4.05 -0.97 26.73
N PHE A 466 -4.70 -2.07 26.34
CA PHE A 466 -4.04 -3.14 25.59
C PHE A 466 -3.68 -2.72 24.16
N ASP A 467 -4.59 -2.04 23.46
CA ASP A 467 -4.37 -1.42 22.17
C ASP A 467 -3.22 -0.41 22.25
N ALA A 468 -3.15 0.41 23.30
CA ALA A 468 -2.03 1.34 23.50
C ALA A 468 -0.68 0.64 23.78
N VAL A 469 -0.68 -0.58 24.32
CA VAL A 469 0.53 -1.42 24.48
C VAL A 469 0.88 -2.17 23.18
N VAL A 470 -0.12 -2.52 22.35
CA VAL A 470 0.07 -3.18 21.04
C VAL A 470 0.46 -2.17 19.94
N GLU A 471 -0.04 -0.94 19.95
CA GLU A 471 0.40 0.14 19.06
C GLU A 471 1.82 0.63 19.40
N ALA A 472 2.28 0.41 20.63
CA ALA A 472 3.61 0.84 21.08
C ALA A 472 4.79 0.06 20.47
N VAL A 473 4.59 -1.10 19.82
CA VAL A 473 5.68 -1.70 19.00
C VAL A 473 5.96 -0.92 17.72
N THR A 474 4.99 -0.18 17.19
CA THR A 474 5.16 0.66 15.99
C THR A 474 5.80 2.01 16.33
N VAL A 475 6.99 1.98 16.91
CA VAL A 475 7.83 3.18 17.04
C VAL A 475 8.45 3.50 15.68
N GLY A 476 8.15 4.70 15.16
CA GLY A 476 9.00 5.31 14.15
C GLY A 476 10.36 5.61 14.78
N THR A 477 11.37 4.78 14.58
CA THR A 477 12.68 5.00 15.22
C THR A 477 13.57 5.84 14.34
N LEU A 478 13.84 7.08 14.76
CA LEU A 478 14.83 7.93 14.10
C LEU A 478 16.25 7.36 14.29
N PRO A 479 17.03 7.18 13.21
CA PRO A 479 18.33 6.50 13.28
C PRO A 479 19.40 7.38 13.94
N CYS A 480 20.16 6.80 14.88
CA CYS A 480 21.33 7.45 15.48
C CYS A 480 22.56 7.56 14.56
N THR A 481 22.42 7.15 13.30
CA THR A 481 23.45 7.22 12.25
C THR A 481 22.73 7.49 10.94
N ILE A 482 22.92 8.69 10.41
CA ILE A 482 22.33 9.13 9.15
C ILE A 482 23.43 9.05 8.09
N PRO A 483 23.29 8.25 7.01
CA PRO A 483 24.27 8.22 5.95
C PRO A 483 24.34 9.59 5.25
N ILE A 484 25.54 10.00 4.87
CA ILE A 484 25.78 11.09 3.93
C ILE A 484 26.06 10.40 2.59
N PRO A 485 25.05 10.21 1.70
CA PRO A 485 25.28 9.62 0.39
C PRO A 485 26.14 10.60 -0.42
N ALA A 486 27.41 10.27 -0.64
CA ALA A 486 28.35 11.11 -1.36
C ALA A 486 27.90 11.28 -2.83
N PRO A 487 27.58 12.50 -3.30
CA PRO A 487 27.24 12.73 -4.70
C PRO A 487 28.47 12.45 -5.57
N ALA A 488 28.26 11.79 -6.72
CA ALA A 488 29.36 11.37 -7.59
C ALA A 488 30.11 12.57 -8.19
N GLY A 489 31.21 12.98 -7.55
CA GLY A 489 32.09 14.08 -7.95
C GLY A 489 32.56 14.98 -6.80
N VAL A 490 31.83 15.02 -5.68
CA VAL A 490 31.92 16.11 -4.69
C VAL A 490 32.36 15.63 -3.30
N GLU A 491 33.17 16.42 -2.59
CA GLU A 491 33.43 16.24 -1.15
C GLU A 491 32.44 17.08 -0.31
N ALA A 492 31.83 16.46 0.70
CA ALA A 492 31.02 17.18 1.68
C ALA A 492 31.92 18.05 2.59
N ASP A 493 31.54 19.32 2.82
CA ASP A 493 32.30 20.20 3.71
C ASP A 493 31.80 20.09 5.15
N ALA A 494 32.57 19.39 5.98
CA ALA A 494 32.30 19.17 7.40
C ALA A 494 32.05 20.45 8.23
N THR A 495 32.35 21.66 7.72
CA THR A 495 32.04 22.94 8.39
C THR A 495 30.66 23.51 8.03
N GLN A 496 29.98 22.96 7.03
CA GLN A 496 28.65 23.37 6.56
C GLN A 496 27.56 22.31 6.73
N ILE A 497 27.81 21.25 7.51
CA ILE A 497 26.81 20.21 7.79
C ILE A 497 26.07 20.53 9.09
N SER A 498 24.74 20.53 9.02
CA SER A 498 23.85 20.71 10.16
C SER A 498 22.71 19.69 10.12
N VAL A 499 22.29 19.20 11.28
CA VAL A 499 21.12 18.33 11.41
C VAL A 499 19.99 19.14 12.01
N THR A 500 18.87 19.23 11.31
CA THR A 500 17.61 19.75 11.83
C THR A 500 16.78 18.58 12.33
N VAL A 501 16.34 18.65 13.59
CA VAL A 501 15.41 17.70 14.20
C VAL A 501 14.03 18.35 14.20
N ASP A 502 13.09 17.72 13.49
CA ASP A 502 11.70 18.16 13.35
C ASP A 502 10.80 17.16 14.10
N GLY A 503 10.53 17.42 15.39
CA GLY A 503 9.62 16.61 16.20
C GLY A 503 8.17 17.09 16.04
N ALA A 504 7.21 16.16 15.97
CA ALA A 504 5.84 16.42 15.46
C ALA A 504 5.04 17.52 16.20
N ASN A 505 5.43 17.90 17.42
CA ASN A 505 4.80 18.97 18.21
C ASN A 505 5.80 20.00 18.77
N GLY A 506 7.04 20.03 18.26
CA GLY A 506 8.13 20.89 18.74
C GLY A 506 8.63 21.91 17.71
N PRO A 507 9.36 22.97 18.13
CA PRO A 507 10.05 23.85 17.21
C PRO A 507 11.30 23.17 16.63
N SER A 508 11.43 23.17 15.30
CA SER A 508 12.58 22.64 14.55
C SER A 508 13.92 23.10 15.14
N LEU A 509 14.76 22.15 15.56
CA LEU A 509 16.05 22.45 16.18
C LEU A 509 17.19 22.07 15.22
N SER A 510 17.80 23.08 14.60
CA SER A 510 19.00 22.89 13.78
C SER A 510 20.27 22.96 14.64
N MET A 511 21.10 21.92 14.56
CA MET A 511 22.34 21.77 15.32
C MET A 511 23.54 21.55 14.38
N PRO A 512 24.66 22.28 14.54
CA PRO A 512 25.88 22.02 13.78
C PRO A 512 26.55 20.72 14.25
N VAL A 513 27.07 19.94 13.30
CA VAL A 513 27.84 18.74 13.58
C VAL A 513 29.24 19.11 14.10
N ARG A 514 29.81 18.28 14.99
CA ARG A 514 31.11 18.52 15.65
C ARG A 514 32.12 17.41 15.34
N ALA A 515 33.40 17.68 15.57
CA ALA A 515 34.44 16.66 15.44
C ALA A 515 34.44 15.63 16.60
N THR A 516 33.83 15.94 17.74
CA THR A 516 33.64 15.04 18.89
C THR A 516 32.39 15.40 19.69
N CYS A 517 31.83 14.41 20.38
CA CYS A 517 30.72 14.60 21.31
C CYS A 517 31.15 15.27 22.62
N SER A 518 30.30 16.15 23.16
CA SER A 518 30.54 16.90 24.40
C SER A 518 29.21 17.32 25.05
N GLY A 519 28.39 16.34 25.42
CA GLY A 519 26.95 16.52 25.67
C GLY A 519 26.11 16.31 24.40
N PRO A 520 24.85 16.79 24.37
CA PRO A 520 23.94 16.62 23.24
C PRO A 520 24.44 17.29 21.96
N GLY A 521 24.17 16.64 20.82
CA GLY A 521 24.55 17.09 19.48
C GLY A 521 24.85 15.93 18.54
N TRP A 522 25.61 16.25 17.49
CA TRP A 522 25.93 15.35 16.39
C TRP A 522 27.44 15.38 16.11
N THR A 523 28.00 14.28 15.63
CA THR A 523 29.41 14.13 15.26
C THR A 523 29.58 13.40 13.93
N PHE A 524 30.76 13.44 13.32
CA PHE A 524 31.08 12.68 12.10
C PHE A 524 31.64 11.29 12.39
N ASP A 525 31.54 10.39 11.40
CA ASP A 525 32.26 9.11 11.33
C ASP A 525 33.76 9.31 11.03
N ASP A 526 34.09 10.11 10.01
CA ASP A 526 35.42 10.71 9.81
C ASP A 526 35.27 12.22 9.59
N ALA A 527 35.84 13.03 10.48
CA ALA A 527 35.83 14.48 10.36
C ALA A 527 36.68 15.03 9.18
N ALA A 528 37.46 14.19 8.51
CA ALA A 528 38.17 14.54 7.28
C ALA A 528 37.38 14.20 5.99
N HIS A 529 36.64 13.09 5.97
CA HIS A 529 35.84 12.61 4.82
C HIS A 529 34.50 12.01 5.32
N PRO A 530 33.54 12.84 5.74
CA PRO A 530 32.36 12.34 6.45
C PRO A 530 31.42 11.55 5.52
N THR A 531 31.17 10.28 5.84
CA THR A 531 30.20 9.43 5.14
C THR A 531 28.93 9.17 5.95
N ALA A 532 28.90 9.60 7.21
CA ALA A 532 27.71 9.60 8.05
C ALA A 532 27.74 10.70 9.13
N VAL A 533 26.55 11.12 9.57
CA VAL A 533 26.37 11.88 10.81
C VAL A 533 25.90 10.94 11.92
N LEU A 534 26.63 10.92 13.03
CA LEU A 534 26.37 10.13 14.23
C LEU A 534 25.72 11.01 15.31
N ALA A 535 24.60 10.56 15.88
CA ALA A 535 24.03 11.21 17.06
C ALA A 535 24.92 10.96 18.28
N CYS A 536 25.24 12.00 19.05
CA CYS A 536 25.92 11.81 20.33
C CYS A 536 25.01 11.03 21.30
N PRO A 537 25.54 10.22 22.24
CA PRO A 537 24.74 9.25 23.01
C PRO A 537 23.47 9.81 23.67
N GLU A 538 23.55 11.00 24.27
CA GLU A 538 22.41 11.71 24.87
C GLU A 538 21.35 12.12 23.83
N THR A 539 21.76 12.51 22.62
CA THR A 539 20.87 12.85 21.50
C THR A 539 20.30 11.60 20.86
N CYS A 540 21.09 10.53 20.70
CA CYS A 540 20.63 9.22 20.24
C CYS A 540 19.50 8.69 21.13
N ALA A 541 19.71 8.67 22.45
CA ALA A 541 18.69 8.25 23.42
C ALA A 541 17.47 9.18 23.48
N ALA A 542 17.54 10.41 22.96
CA ALA A 542 16.40 11.31 22.85
C ALA A 542 15.60 11.06 21.56
N ILE A 543 16.25 11.07 20.40
CA ILE A 543 15.59 10.88 19.10
C ILE A 543 15.05 9.46 18.91
N SER A 544 15.69 8.44 19.51
CA SER A 544 15.20 7.06 19.44
C SER A 544 13.94 6.78 20.28
N ARG A 545 13.38 7.82 20.90
CA ARG A 545 12.10 7.81 21.64
C ARG A 545 11.00 8.62 20.96
N ASP A 546 11.31 9.44 19.94
CA ASP A 546 10.31 10.21 19.20
C ASP A 546 9.78 9.36 18.04
N ALA A 547 8.61 8.74 18.25
CA ALA A 547 7.93 7.89 17.27
C ALA A 547 7.40 8.63 16.03
N SER A 548 7.58 9.96 15.94
CA SER A 548 6.80 10.84 15.06
C SER A 548 7.59 11.92 14.31
N GLY A 549 8.88 12.09 14.60
CA GLY A 549 9.72 13.13 14.01
C GLY A 549 10.35 12.79 12.66
N SER A 550 11.08 13.75 12.10
CA SER A 550 12.02 13.55 10.98
C SER A 550 13.37 14.19 11.25
N LEU A 551 14.43 13.61 10.68
CA LEU A 551 15.79 14.12 10.73
C LEU A 551 16.22 14.64 9.35
N THR A 552 16.38 15.94 9.24
CA THR A 552 16.78 16.61 8.00
C THR A 552 18.25 17.05 8.11
N VAL A 553 19.18 16.23 7.59
CA VAL A 553 20.59 16.63 7.48
C VAL A 553 20.75 17.54 6.27
N THR A 554 21.13 18.79 6.51
CA THR A 554 21.53 19.71 5.44
C THR A 554 23.04 19.64 5.29
N VAL A 555 23.50 19.17 4.13
CA VAL A 555 24.91 18.90 3.81
C VAL A 555 25.43 19.97 2.85
N GLY A 556 26.20 20.94 3.36
CA GLY A 556 26.98 21.85 2.52
C GLY A 556 28.22 21.16 1.93
N CYS A 557 28.53 21.47 0.68
CA CYS A 557 29.58 20.84 -0.12
C CYS A 557 30.50 21.86 -0.81
N ARG A 558 31.68 21.42 -1.27
CA ARG A 558 32.76 22.26 -1.81
C ARG A 558 33.33 21.76 -3.14
#